data_AF-A0AAT9SYT2-F1
#
_entry.id   AF-A0AAT9SYT2-F1
#
_cell.length_a   1.000
_cell.length_b   1.000
_cell.length_c   1.000
_cell.angle_alpha   90.00
_cell.angle_beta   90.00
_cell.angle_gamma   90.00
#
_symmetry.space_group_name_H-M   'P 1'
#
loop_
_entity.id
_entity.type
_entity.pdbx_description
1 polymer ?
#
loop_
_entity_poly.entity_id
_entity_poly.type
_entity_poly.pdbx_seq_one_letter_code
_entity_poly.pdbx_strand_id
1 'polypeptide(L)'
;MSLQTLLIKARLWKQLDVVTRQKVETARPWLILALDRASRIVLAMRLVDQINSDEAIATIRMIFADKTRLLEGTGAVSDWSMATGIGTLAYDRGSEFAAFETTRAVTGTGGSPSHTPKGMPWFRGAGERIFLTVERRFMGHFAGRTFSNVVERGDYPSERKANIALDVLARMLVRHVVDDYHNRPHQGLGGETPLNAWNRLVKLTGRIPLPDTNMQRHIFGIEHIATLDKSGVELLGLRFASKDIHRRFLQVGESEVRVKLDPADIGCISLQFGNEWFNVPNVKRDLRGVSLRAWIDTATALGARFKKEAELSRQIVLDALRDNEALAREYQREAGISEELETPAEVERAIRHMGLSFRLPSWDEDTPVNDPNYDLLDDVIPVSGAADMIAGPVETQPTDESPDEAASWQMGDRKEGTP
;
A
#
# COMPACT_ATOMS: atom_id res chain seq x y z
N MET A 1 8.65 -11.82 -17.55
CA MET A 1 8.63 -12.34 -18.95
C MET A 1 7.80 -11.38 -19.80
N SER A 2 8.17 -11.09 -21.05
CA SER A 2 7.39 -10.14 -21.87
C SER A 2 6.12 -10.77 -22.45
N LEU A 3 5.06 -9.97 -22.60
CA LEU A 3 3.76 -10.38 -23.12
C LEU A 3 3.86 -10.92 -24.55
N GLN A 4 4.70 -10.31 -25.40
CA GLN A 4 4.99 -10.84 -26.72
C GLN A 4 5.62 -12.24 -26.65
N THR A 5 6.53 -12.48 -25.71
CA THR A 5 7.12 -13.82 -25.52
C THR A 5 6.06 -14.82 -25.06
N LEU A 6 5.17 -14.41 -24.16
CA LEU A 6 4.01 -15.21 -23.73
C LEU A 6 3.07 -15.51 -24.92
N LEU A 7 2.74 -14.52 -25.76
CA LEU A 7 1.87 -14.65 -26.93
C LEU A 7 2.48 -15.52 -28.05
N ILE A 8 3.78 -15.38 -28.31
CA ILE A 8 4.51 -16.19 -29.30
C ILE A 8 4.50 -17.65 -28.88
N LYS A 9 4.83 -17.92 -27.62
CA LYS A 9 4.90 -19.30 -27.11
C LYS A 9 3.51 -19.94 -26.99
N ALA A 10 2.48 -19.15 -26.67
CA ALA A 10 1.08 -19.56 -26.72
C ALA A 10 0.51 -19.75 -28.16
N ARG A 11 1.32 -19.55 -29.22
CA ARG A 11 0.92 -19.61 -30.64
C ARG A 11 -0.13 -18.58 -31.08
N LEU A 12 -0.37 -17.57 -30.25
CA LEU A 12 -1.35 -16.50 -30.47
C LEU A 12 -0.83 -15.42 -31.41
N TRP A 13 0.49 -15.27 -31.47
CA TRP A 13 1.14 -14.20 -32.22
C TRP A 13 0.72 -14.14 -33.68
N LYS A 14 0.58 -15.31 -34.33
CA LYS A 14 0.18 -15.41 -35.75
C LYS A 14 -1.33 -15.24 -35.99
N GLN A 15 -2.12 -15.11 -34.94
CA GLN A 15 -3.58 -14.95 -35.01
C GLN A 15 -4.01 -13.51 -34.73
N LEU A 16 -3.14 -12.68 -34.16
CA LEU A 16 -3.36 -11.24 -34.01
C LEU A 16 -3.35 -10.56 -35.39
N ASP A 17 -4.18 -9.55 -35.60
CA ASP A 17 -4.11 -8.70 -36.80
C ASP A 17 -2.83 -7.83 -36.79
N VAL A 18 -2.49 -7.24 -37.93
CA VAL A 18 -1.23 -6.48 -38.12
C VAL A 18 -1.15 -5.27 -37.19
N VAL A 19 -2.27 -4.59 -36.91
CA VAL A 19 -2.30 -3.41 -36.04
C VAL A 19 -2.10 -3.82 -34.58
N THR A 20 -2.74 -4.91 -34.15
CA THR A 20 -2.56 -5.45 -32.79
C THR A 20 -1.16 -6.02 -32.59
N ARG A 21 -0.58 -6.68 -33.60
CA ARG A 21 0.84 -7.09 -33.55
C ARG A 21 1.76 -5.88 -33.44
N GLN A 22 1.57 -4.86 -34.27
CA GLN A 22 2.38 -3.64 -34.18
C GLN A 22 2.27 -2.98 -32.82
N LYS A 23 1.07 -2.90 -32.22
CA LYS A 23 0.84 -2.36 -30.87
C LYS A 23 1.47 -3.20 -29.76
N VAL A 24 1.39 -4.53 -29.85
CA VAL A 24 2.07 -5.40 -28.88
C VAL A 24 3.60 -5.40 -29.10
N GLU A 25 4.06 -5.26 -30.34
CA GLU A 25 5.47 -5.03 -30.67
C GLU A 25 5.96 -3.69 -30.12
N THR A 26 5.09 -2.67 -30.05
CA THR A 26 5.40 -1.35 -29.46
C THR A 26 5.29 -1.33 -27.93
N ALA A 27 4.33 -2.03 -27.32
CA ALA A 27 4.06 -1.93 -25.88
C ALA A 27 4.69 -3.03 -25.00
N ARG A 28 5.04 -4.21 -25.54
CA ARG A 28 5.65 -5.38 -24.86
C ARG A 28 5.64 -5.38 -23.31
N PRO A 29 4.47 -5.41 -22.63
CA PRO A 29 4.44 -5.33 -21.18
C PRO A 29 5.04 -6.59 -20.55
N TRP A 30 5.62 -6.45 -19.38
CA TRP A 30 6.29 -7.46 -18.59
C TRP A 30 5.47 -7.82 -17.37
N LEU A 31 5.33 -9.11 -17.13
CA LEU A 31 4.73 -9.62 -15.91
C LEU A 31 5.83 -9.90 -14.87
N ILE A 32 5.71 -9.25 -13.71
CA ILE A 32 6.49 -9.51 -12.50
C ILE A 32 5.59 -10.24 -11.49
N LEU A 33 6.10 -11.29 -10.86
CA LEU A 33 5.36 -12.13 -9.91
C LEU A 33 6.21 -12.44 -8.67
N ALA A 34 5.60 -12.39 -7.50
CA ALA A 34 6.14 -12.96 -6.27
C ALA A 34 5.28 -14.15 -5.83
N LEU A 35 5.93 -15.27 -5.52
CA LEU A 35 5.28 -16.52 -5.14
C LEU A 35 5.79 -16.97 -3.77
N ASP A 36 4.89 -17.36 -2.88
CA ASP A 36 5.32 -18.14 -1.71
C ASP A 36 5.74 -19.54 -2.17
N ARG A 37 6.96 -19.95 -1.82
CA ARG A 37 7.48 -21.24 -2.28
C ARG A 37 6.75 -22.42 -1.64
N ALA A 38 6.38 -22.30 -0.36
CA ALA A 38 5.85 -23.41 0.42
C ALA A 38 4.43 -23.77 -0.03
N SER A 39 3.57 -22.76 -0.18
CA SER A 39 2.17 -22.91 -0.61
C SER A 39 1.96 -22.77 -2.12
N ARG A 40 2.90 -22.18 -2.86
CA ARG A 40 2.71 -21.77 -4.27
C ARG A 40 1.66 -20.68 -4.46
N ILE A 41 1.23 -19.98 -3.42
CA ILE A 41 0.30 -18.85 -3.61
C ILE A 41 1.03 -17.66 -4.22
N VAL A 42 0.35 -16.90 -5.08
CA VAL A 42 0.89 -15.64 -5.62
C VAL A 42 0.70 -14.55 -4.58
N LEU A 43 1.80 -13.97 -4.11
CA LEU A 43 1.80 -12.91 -3.11
C LEU A 43 1.82 -11.51 -3.71
N ALA A 44 2.29 -11.35 -4.95
CA ALA A 44 2.26 -10.07 -5.65
C ALA A 44 2.34 -10.29 -7.16
N MET A 45 1.75 -9.38 -7.93
CA MET A 45 1.79 -9.39 -9.39
C MET A 45 1.73 -7.96 -9.91
N ARG A 46 2.63 -7.60 -10.83
CA ARG A 46 2.59 -6.31 -11.55
C ARG A 46 2.78 -6.53 -13.05
N LEU A 47 2.06 -5.76 -13.85
CA LEU A 47 2.14 -5.77 -15.31
C LEU A 47 2.59 -4.39 -15.80
N VAL A 48 3.84 -4.32 -16.27
CA VAL A 48 4.61 -3.07 -16.41
C VAL A 48 5.20 -2.97 -17.82
N ASP A 49 5.37 -1.77 -18.38
CA ASP A 49 5.92 -1.66 -19.74
C ASP A 49 7.42 -1.98 -19.81
N GLN A 50 8.15 -1.74 -18.71
CA GLN A 50 9.58 -2.02 -18.59
C GLN A 50 9.90 -2.60 -17.22
N ILE A 51 10.87 -3.52 -17.15
CA ILE A 51 11.39 -3.99 -15.87
C ILE A 51 12.50 -3.03 -15.45
N ASN A 52 12.37 -2.48 -14.24
CA ASN A 52 13.40 -1.69 -13.57
C ASN A 52 13.36 -1.98 -12.06
N SER A 53 14.29 -1.38 -11.31
CA SER A 53 14.38 -1.59 -9.86
C SER A 53 13.13 -1.09 -9.12
N ASP A 54 12.53 0.02 -9.54
CA ASP A 54 11.35 0.60 -8.88
C ASP A 54 10.13 -0.33 -9.01
N GLU A 55 9.94 -0.93 -10.18
CA GLU A 55 8.89 -1.92 -10.40
C GLU A 55 9.11 -3.22 -9.61
N ALA A 56 10.37 -3.63 -9.45
CA ALA A 56 10.73 -4.75 -8.59
C ALA A 56 10.43 -4.42 -7.12
N ILE A 57 10.81 -3.23 -6.65
CA ILE A 57 10.58 -2.73 -5.30
C ILE A 57 9.08 -2.58 -5.02
N ALA A 58 8.30 -2.05 -5.95
CA ALA A 58 6.85 -1.95 -5.84
C ALA A 58 6.18 -3.33 -5.78
N THR A 59 6.67 -4.31 -6.56
CA THR A 59 6.20 -5.69 -6.46
C THR A 59 6.52 -6.30 -5.09
N ILE A 60 7.70 -6.01 -4.53
CA ILE A 60 8.08 -6.44 -3.18
C ILE A 60 7.17 -5.79 -2.15
N ARG A 61 6.91 -4.49 -2.25
CA ARG A 61 6.00 -3.77 -1.36
C ARG A 61 4.60 -4.37 -1.37
N MET A 62 4.10 -4.74 -2.56
CA MET A 62 2.80 -5.38 -2.72
C MET A 62 2.69 -6.69 -1.92
N ILE A 63 3.77 -7.41 -1.63
CA ILE A 63 3.74 -8.63 -0.79
C ILE A 63 3.12 -8.34 0.59
N PHE A 64 3.35 -7.15 1.15
CA PHE A 64 2.90 -6.77 2.49
C PHE A 64 1.45 -6.25 2.53
N ALA A 65 0.86 -5.95 1.37
CA ALA A 65 -0.46 -5.34 1.28
C ALA A 65 -1.58 -6.38 1.16
N ASP A 66 -2.78 -6.01 1.59
CA ASP A 66 -3.99 -6.74 1.22
C ASP A 66 -4.37 -6.38 -0.24
N LYS A 67 -4.58 -7.38 -1.09
CA LYS A 67 -4.94 -7.20 -2.52
C LYS A 67 -6.43 -7.34 -2.78
N THR A 68 -7.30 -7.48 -1.77
CA THR A 68 -8.76 -7.56 -1.97
C THR A 68 -9.29 -6.40 -2.81
N ARG A 69 -8.71 -5.20 -2.67
CA ARG A 69 -9.06 -4.02 -3.49
C ARG A 69 -8.79 -4.23 -4.99
N LEU A 70 -7.76 -4.99 -5.35
CA LEU A 70 -7.43 -5.29 -6.74
C LEU A 70 -8.40 -6.28 -7.39
N LEU A 71 -9.35 -6.83 -6.62
CA LEU A 71 -10.41 -7.70 -7.13
C LEU A 71 -11.61 -6.91 -7.64
N GLU A 72 -11.75 -5.65 -7.26
CA GLU A 72 -12.84 -4.80 -7.70
C GLU A 72 -12.87 -4.68 -9.23
N GLY A 73 -14.04 -4.86 -9.85
CA GLY A 73 -14.17 -4.81 -11.31
C GLY A 73 -13.55 -6.00 -12.06
N THR A 74 -12.92 -6.98 -11.39
CA THR A 74 -12.40 -8.20 -12.02
C THR A 74 -13.47 -9.30 -12.17
N GLY A 75 -14.49 -9.28 -11.31
CA GLY A 75 -15.48 -10.35 -11.20
C GLY A 75 -14.92 -11.63 -10.57
N ALA A 76 -13.80 -11.54 -9.85
CA ALA A 76 -13.26 -12.64 -9.05
C ALA A 76 -14.22 -12.99 -7.89
N VAL A 77 -14.28 -14.27 -7.55
CA VAL A 77 -15.13 -14.78 -6.45
C VAL A 77 -14.29 -15.08 -5.21
N SER A 78 -13.05 -15.52 -5.42
CA SER A 78 -12.11 -15.83 -4.35
C SER A 78 -11.41 -14.56 -3.88
N ASP A 79 -10.98 -14.56 -2.62
CA ASP A 79 -10.25 -13.45 -2.03
C ASP A 79 -8.73 -13.50 -2.33
N TRP A 80 -8.07 -12.35 -2.25
CA TRP A 80 -6.62 -12.19 -2.41
C TRP A 80 -6.00 -11.36 -1.26
N SER A 81 -6.39 -11.67 -0.03
CA SER A 81 -5.85 -11.05 1.20
C SER A 81 -4.50 -11.58 1.68
N MET A 82 -3.83 -12.42 0.88
CA MET A 82 -2.55 -13.02 1.28
C MET A 82 -1.45 -11.96 1.41
N ALA A 83 -1.02 -11.72 2.64
CA ALA A 83 0.10 -10.86 2.99
C ALA A 83 0.99 -11.53 4.04
N THR A 84 2.31 -11.33 3.94
CA THR A 84 3.32 -11.82 4.89
C THR A 84 4.59 -10.98 4.83
N GLY A 85 5.34 -10.96 5.92
CA GLY A 85 6.75 -10.52 5.90
C GLY A 85 7.61 -11.43 5.03
N ILE A 86 8.83 -10.97 4.73
CA ILE A 86 9.79 -11.70 3.90
C ILE A 86 10.87 -12.31 4.79
N GLY A 87 11.01 -13.64 4.76
CA GLY A 87 12.16 -14.32 5.38
C GLY A 87 13.33 -14.41 4.41
N THR A 88 13.10 -14.94 3.21
CA THR A 88 14.09 -15.00 2.13
C THR A 88 13.42 -14.67 0.81
N LEU A 89 13.93 -13.67 0.09
CA LEU A 89 13.50 -13.38 -1.27
C LEU A 89 14.52 -13.91 -2.26
N ALA A 90 14.13 -14.92 -3.03
CA ALA A 90 14.94 -15.46 -4.11
C ALA A 90 14.46 -14.92 -5.46
N TYR A 91 15.38 -14.41 -6.27
CA TYR A 91 15.11 -13.91 -7.62
C TYR A 91 16.08 -14.53 -8.63
N ASP A 92 15.63 -14.70 -9.89
CA ASP A 92 16.52 -15.06 -10.99
C ASP A 92 17.44 -13.87 -11.30
N ARG A 93 18.57 -14.12 -11.97
CA ARG A 93 19.64 -13.12 -12.19
C ARG A 93 19.29 -11.99 -13.18
N GLY A 94 18.05 -11.53 -13.22
CA GLY A 94 17.74 -10.23 -13.82
C GLY A 94 18.51 -9.13 -13.08
N SER A 95 19.20 -8.26 -13.83
CA SER A 95 20.02 -7.18 -13.30
C SER A 95 19.25 -6.28 -12.33
N GLU A 96 17.94 -6.13 -12.54
CA GLU A 96 17.03 -5.24 -11.84
C GLU A 96 16.66 -5.80 -10.46
N PHE A 97 16.50 -7.12 -10.34
CA PHE A 97 16.25 -7.78 -9.05
C PHE A 97 17.53 -7.96 -8.24
N ALA A 98 18.69 -8.00 -8.91
CA ALA A 98 20.01 -7.99 -8.28
C ALA A 98 20.55 -6.58 -8.01
N ALA A 99 19.78 -5.52 -8.32
CA ALA A 99 20.19 -4.15 -8.06
C ALA A 99 20.40 -3.90 -6.57
N PHE A 100 21.30 -2.96 -6.26
CA PHE A 100 21.59 -2.56 -4.89
C PHE A 100 20.32 -2.06 -4.16
N GLU A 101 19.50 -1.26 -4.85
CA GLU A 101 18.26 -0.70 -4.31
C GLU A 101 17.25 -1.80 -3.94
N THR A 102 17.03 -2.78 -4.82
CA THR A 102 16.15 -3.93 -4.57
C THR A 102 16.66 -4.78 -3.40
N THR A 103 17.98 -5.02 -3.35
CA THR A 103 18.62 -5.75 -2.26
C THR A 103 18.46 -5.03 -0.93
N ARG A 104 18.68 -3.70 -0.92
CA ARG A 104 18.50 -2.84 0.25
C ARG A 104 17.06 -2.87 0.75
N ALA A 105 16.10 -2.84 -0.17
CA ALA A 105 14.68 -2.91 0.17
C ALA A 105 14.35 -4.22 0.91
N VAL A 106 14.80 -5.36 0.40
CA VAL A 106 14.58 -6.67 1.06
C VAL A 106 15.27 -6.74 2.42
N THR A 107 16.52 -6.30 2.53
CA THR A 107 17.24 -6.30 3.81
C THR A 107 16.59 -5.36 4.82
N GLY A 108 16.06 -4.22 4.36
CA GLY A 108 15.37 -3.26 5.21
C GLY A 108 14.12 -3.85 5.86
N THR A 109 13.42 -4.77 5.18
CA THR A 109 12.24 -5.45 5.76
C THR A 109 12.62 -6.57 6.74
N GLY A 110 13.91 -6.75 7.05
CA GLY A 110 14.43 -7.89 7.80
C GLY A 110 14.57 -9.18 6.98
N GLY A 111 14.33 -9.12 5.67
CA GLY A 111 14.43 -10.28 4.79
C GLY A 111 15.85 -10.52 4.29
N SER A 112 16.16 -11.76 3.95
CA SER A 112 17.44 -12.13 3.34
C SER A 112 17.31 -12.22 1.81
N PRO A 113 17.97 -11.34 1.03
CA PRO A 113 18.05 -11.51 -0.41
C PRO A 113 18.92 -12.74 -0.72
N SER A 114 18.40 -13.64 -1.56
CA SER A 114 19.13 -14.84 -1.98
C SER A 114 19.23 -14.86 -3.50
N HIS A 115 20.43 -14.63 -4.01
CA HIS A 115 20.71 -14.96 -5.40
C HIS A 115 20.61 -16.47 -5.54
N THR A 116 19.81 -16.97 -6.49
CA THR A 116 19.79 -18.41 -6.76
C THR A 116 21.23 -18.88 -7.02
N PRO A 117 21.80 -19.77 -6.17
CA PRO A 117 23.17 -20.23 -6.36
C PRO A 117 23.29 -20.91 -7.72
N LYS A 118 24.45 -20.77 -8.38
CA LYS A 118 24.80 -21.60 -9.54
C LYS A 118 24.69 -23.06 -9.08
N GLY A 119 23.71 -23.81 -9.59
CA GLY A 119 23.50 -25.21 -9.21
C GLY A 119 22.29 -25.53 -8.35
N MET A 120 21.35 -24.59 -8.13
CA MET A 120 20.03 -24.92 -7.55
C MET A 120 18.86 -24.72 -8.55
N PRO A 121 18.72 -25.59 -9.58
CA PRO A 121 17.70 -25.47 -10.64
C PRO A 121 16.25 -25.44 -10.12
N TRP A 122 16.00 -26.02 -8.94
CA TRP A 122 14.66 -26.09 -8.36
C TRP A 122 14.10 -24.72 -7.95
N PHE A 123 14.93 -23.72 -7.67
CA PHE A 123 14.47 -22.34 -7.41
C PHE A 123 13.91 -21.69 -8.67
N ARG A 124 14.57 -21.89 -9.82
CA ARG A 124 14.10 -21.39 -11.13
C ARG A 124 12.85 -22.13 -11.61
N GLY A 125 12.78 -23.44 -11.37
CA GLY A 125 11.69 -24.29 -11.86
C GLY A 125 10.30 -23.90 -11.34
N ALA A 126 10.19 -23.25 -10.17
CA ALA A 126 8.91 -22.75 -9.67
C ALA A 126 8.42 -21.53 -10.48
N GLY A 127 9.32 -20.56 -10.69
CA GLY A 127 9.05 -19.36 -11.51
C GLY A 127 8.72 -19.72 -12.96
N GLU A 128 9.53 -20.59 -13.58
CA GLU A 128 9.26 -21.05 -14.96
C GLU A 128 7.90 -21.75 -15.08
N ARG A 129 7.52 -22.58 -14.10
CA ARG A 129 6.24 -23.29 -14.12
C ARG A 129 5.03 -22.37 -13.96
N ILE A 130 5.10 -21.34 -13.11
CA ILE A 130 3.98 -20.40 -12.99
C ILE A 130 3.81 -19.61 -14.29
N PHE A 131 4.89 -19.11 -14.90
CA PHE A 131 4.80 -18.45 -16.19
C PHE A 131 4.27 -19.38 -17.28
N LEU A 132 4.69 -20.64 -17.32
CA LEU A 132 4.13 -21.65 -18.23
C LEU A 132 2.65 -21.94 -17.96
N THR A 133 2.21 -21.86 -16.70
CA THR A 133 0.81 -22.08 -16.32
C THR A 133 -0.06 -20.94 -16.80
N VAL A 134 0.38 -19.69 -16.54
CA VAL A 134 -0.25 -18.48 -17.08
C VAL A 134 -0.28 -18.57 -18.62
N GLU A 135 0.85 -18.86 -19.26
CA GLU A 135 0.91 -18.97 -20.72
C GLU A 135 -0.07 -20.02 -21.27
N ARG A 136 -0.06 -21.26 -20.76
CA ARG A 136 -0.87 -22.33 -21.33
C ARG A 136 -2.37 -22.17 -21.04
N ARG A 137 -2.71 -21.70 -19.84
CA ARG A 137 -4.10 -21.70 -19.37
C ARG A 137 -4.76 -20.35 -19.55
N PHE A 138 -4.11 -19.27 -19.15
CA PHE A 138 -4.65 -17.93 -19.35
C PHE A 138 -4.59 -17.53 -20.81
N MET A 139 -3.40 -17.56 -21.43
CA MET A 139 -3.27 -17.12 -22.82
C MET A 139 -4.00 -18.05 -23.79
N GLY A 140 -4.08 -19.35 -23.49
CA GLY A 140 -4.85 -20.32 -24.28
C GLY A 140 -6.33 -19.95 -24.48
N HIS A 141 -6.96 -19.23 -23.54
CA HIS A 141 -8.34 -18.74 -23.70
C HIS A 141 -8.48 -17.66 -24.79
N PHE A 142 -7.40 -16.94 -25.10
CA PHE A 142 -7.36 -15.94 -26.16
C PHE A 142 -7.07 -16.54 -27.55
N ALA A 143 -6.74 -17.84 -27.64
CA ALA A 143 -6.38 -18.53 -28.89
C ALA A 143 -7.56 -18.96 -29.77
N GLY A 144 -8.76 -18.98 -29.20
CA GLY A 144 -9.97 -19.47 -29.86
C GLY A 144 -11.18 -18.56 -29.68
N ARG A 145 -11.01 -17.37 -29.10
CA ARG A 145 -12.09 -16.40 -28.88
C ARG A 145 -11.59 -15.00 -29.22
N THR A 146 -11.68 -14.63 -30.50
CA THR A 146 -11.87 -13.23 -30.87
C THR A 146 -13.21 -12.78 -30.29
N PHE A 147 -13.18 -12.29 -29.05
CA PHE A 147 -14.22 -11.57 -28.30
C PHE A 147 -15.64 -11.57 -28.88
N SER A 148 -16.26 -12.74 -28.98
CA SER A 148 -17.70 -12.87 -29.19
C SER A 148 -18.38 -12.94 -27.82
N ASN A 149 -18.50 -11.80 -27.16
CA ASN A 149 -19.67 -11.56 -26.33
C ASN A 149 -20.39 -10.31 -26.83
N VAL A 150 -21.42 -10.60 -27.62
CA VAL A 150 -22.22 -9.69 -28.46
C VAL A 150 -23.49 -9.23 -27.73
N VAL A 151 -23.72 -9.66 -26.49
CA VAL A 151 -25.05 -9.55 -25.86
C VAL A 151 -25.30 -8.22 -25.12
N GLU A 152 -24.28 -7.38 -24.87
CA GLU A 152 -24.43 -6.11 -24.14
C GLU A 152 -24.11 -4.84 -24.96
N ARG A 153 -24.06 -4.93 -26.28
CA ARG A 153 -23.90 -3.74 -27.14
C ARG A 153 -25.21 -3.38 -27.83
N GLY A 154 -25.93 -2.42 -27.25
CA GLY A 154 -26.67 -1.45 -28.06
C GLY A 154 -25.71 -0.72 -29.00
N ASP A 155 -26.15 -0.53 -30.24
CA ASP A 155 -25.60 0.25 -31.37
C ASP A 155 -24.23 0.91 -31.20
N TYR A 156 -23.18 0.10 -30.97
CA TYR A 156 -21.81 0.59 -30.96
C TYR A 156 -21.00 -0.12 -32.04
N PRO A 157 -20.61 0.59 -33.12
CA PRO A 157 -20.11 -0.03 -34.35
C PRO A 157 -18.93 -0.96 -34.10
N SER A 158 -19.06 -2.16 -34.66
CA SER A 158 -18.31 -3.38 -34.40
C SER A 158 -17.00 -3.49 -35.19
N GLU A 159 -16.54 -2.42 -35.86
CA GLU A 159 -15.42 -2.46 -36.83
C GLU A 159 -14.05 -1.97 -36.30
N ARG A 160 -13.87 -1.78 -34.97
CA ARG A 160 -12.58 -1.32 -34.36
C ARG A 160 -11.89 -2.32 -33.42
N LYS A 161 -12.17 -3.62 -33.49
CA LYS A 161 -11.90 -4.54 -32.36
C LYS A 161 -10.88 -5.67 -32.64
N ALA A 162 -9.66 -5.46 -32.16
CA ALA A 162 -8.88 -6.46 -31.40
C ALA A 162 -7.79 -5.82 -30.51
N ASN A 163 -8.03 -4.64 -29.94
CA ASN A 163 -7.14 -4.07 -28.92
C ASN A 163 -7.69 -4.42 -27.53
N ILE A 164 -7.10 -5.39 -26.84
CA ILE A 164 -7.33 -5.52 -25.39
C ILE A 164 -6.52 -4.39 -24.74
N ALA A 165 -7.19 -3.50 -24.03
CA ALA A 165 -6.51 -2.47 -23.25
C ALA A 165 -5.78 -3.11 -22.05
N LEU A 166 -4.65 -2.55 -21.64
CA LEU A 166 -3.75 -3.17 -20.65
C LEU A 166 -4.44 -3.43 -19.31
N ASP A 167 -5.32 -2.51 -18.90
CA ASP A 167 -6.22 -2.58 -17.75
C ASP A 167 -7.17 -3.79 -17.81
N VAL A 168 -7.70 -4.11 -18.99
CA VAL A 168 -8.57 -5.28 -19.20
C VAL A 168 -7.76 -6.56 -19.06
N LEU A 169 -6.55 -6.59 -19.64
CA LEU A 169 -5.65 -7.74 -19.50
C LEU A 169 -5.23 -7.95 -18.04
N ALA A 170 -4.92 -6.86 -17.33
CA ALA A 170 -4.59 -6.86 -15.90
C ALA A 170 -5.71 -7.48 -15.06
N ARG A 171 -6.96 -7.00 -15.22
CA ARG A 171 -8.13 -7.54 -14.50
C ARG A 171 -8.40 -9.01 -14.80
N MET A 172 -8.31 -9.41 -16.06
CA MET A 172 -8.47 -10.81 -16.46
C MET A 172 -7.38 -11.70 -15.85
N LEU A 173 -6.15 -11.21 -15.79
CA LEU A 173 -5.03 -11.95 -15.21
C LEU A 173 -5.19 -12.09 -13.69
N VAL A 174 -5.64 -11.05 -12.99
CA VAL A 174 -5.98 -11.12 -11.55
C VAL A 174 -7.03 -12.20 -11.32
N ARG A 175 -8.16 -12.16 -12.06
CA ARG A 175 -9.21 -13.18 -11.93
C ARG A 175 -8.68 -14.59 -12.19
N HIS A 176 -7.85 -14.77 -13.21
CA HIS A 176 -7.26 -16.07 -13.50
C HIS A 176 -6.36 -16.56 -12.34
N VAL A 177 -5.50 -15.70 -11.81
CA VAL A 177 -4.64 -16.10 -10.69
C VAL A 177 -5.47 -16.46 -9.45
N VAL A 178 -6.45 -15.62 -9.12
CA VAL A 178 -7.21 -15.70 -7.89
C VAL A 178 -8.24 -16.82 -7.90
N ASP A 179 -9.06 -16.94 -8.96
CA ASP A 179 -10.09 -17.97 -9.01
C ASP A 179 -9.58 -19.30 -9.55
N ASP A 180 -8.65 -19.27 -10.51
CA ASP A 180 -8.26 -20.47 -11.26
C ASP A 180 -6.93 -21.07 -10.78
N TYR A 181 -5.87 -20.28 -10.61
CA TYR A 181 -4.58 -20.80 -10.16
C TYR A 181 -4.58 -21.16 -8.67
N HIS A 182 -5.04 -20.25 -7.80
CA HIS A 182 -5.03 -20.48 -6.35
C HIS A 182 -5.92 -21.65 -5.90
N ASN A 183 -7.00 -21.94 -6.64
CA ASN A 183 -7.96 -23.00 -6.30
C ASN A 183 -7.73 -24.31 -7.06
N ARG A 184 -6.71 -24.42 -7.92
CA ARG A 184 -6.47 -25.63 -8.68
C ARG A 184 -5.50 -26.58 -7.97
N PRO A 185 -5.77 -27.90 -7.97
CA PRO A 185 -4.81 -28.91 -7.52
C PRO A 185 -3.43 -28.74 -8.14
N HIS A 186 -2.41 -28.63 -7.31
CA HIS A 186 -1.04 -28.38 -7.75
C HIS A 186 -0.16 -29.61 -7.48
N GLN A 187 0.49 -30.13 -8.52
CA GLN A 187 1.33 -31.35 -8.41
C GLN A 187 2.47 -31.20 -7.41
N GLY A 188 3.08 -30.01 -7.35
CA GLY A 188 4.14 -29.70 -6.39
C GLY A 188 3.67 -29.59 -4.92
N LEU A 189 2.37 -29.75 -4.67
CA LEU A 189 1.72 -29.77 -3.35
C LEU A 189 1.00 -31.10 -3.11
N GLY A 190 1.30 -32.15 -3.88
CA GLY A 190 0.63 -33.44 -3.74
C GLY A 190 -0.86 -33.43 -4.11
N GLY A 191 -1.31 -32.47 -4.92
CA GLY A 191 -2.72 -32.32 -5.30
C GLY A 191 -3.51 -31.35 -4.44
N GLU A 192 -2.92 -30.81 -3.36
CA GLU A 192 -3.50 -29.67 -2.63
C GLU A 192 -3.49 -28.41 -3.51
N THR A 193 -4.46 -27.52 -3.30
CA THR A 193 -4.52 -26.21 -3.98
C THR A 193 -3.59 -25.21 -3.29
N PRO A 194 -3.03 -24.22 -4.01
CA PRO A 194 -2.20 -23.19 -3.37
C PRO A 194 -2.90 -22.45 -2.22
N LEU A 195 -4.19 -22.16 -2.37
CA LEU A 195 -5.00 -21.52 -1.33
C LEU A 195 -5.12 -22.39 -0.07
N ASN A 196 -5.42 -23.68 -0.23
CA ASN A 196 -5.53 -24.59 0.90
C ASN A 196 -4.17 -24.78 1.60
N ALA A 197 -3.09 -24.92 0.82
CA ALA A 197 -1.74 -25.02 1.35
C ALA A 197 -1.33 -23.77 2.13
N TRP A 198 -1.65 -22.58 1.62
CA TRP A 198 -1.42 -21.31 2.32
C TRP A 198 -2.16 -21.27 3.65
N ASN A 199 -3.48 -21.51 3.64
CA ASN A 199 -4.31 -21.49 4.84
C ASN A 199 -3.84 -22.51 5.89
N ARG A 200 -3.47 -23.71 5.45
CA ARG A 200 -2.93 -24.76 6.31
C ARG A 200 -1.59 -24.37 6.92
N LEU A 201 -0.66 -23.84 6.12
CA LEU A 201 0.67 -23.44 6.59
C LEU A 201 0.59 -22.24 7.54
N VAL A 202 -0.21 -21.22 7.21
CA VAL A 202 -0.45 -20.07 8.09
C VAL A 202 -1.03 -20.52 9.43
N LYS A 203 -1.96 -21.48 9.45
CA LYS A 203 -2.50 -22.04 10.69
C LYS A 203 -1.47 -22.83 11.49
N LEU A 204 -0.52 -23.49 10.82
CA LEU A 204 0.49 -24.34 11.46
C LEU A 204 1.69 -23.56 12.01
N THR A 205 2.19 -22.58 11.25
CA THR A 205 3.46 -21.89 11.54
C THR A 205 3.29 -20.40 11.81
N GLY A 206 2.08 -19.85 11.63
CA GLY A 206 1.87 -18.41 11.58
C GLY A 206 2.40 -17.78 10.29
N ARG A 207 2.37 -16.45 10.24
CA ARG A 207 2.97 -15.64 9.17
C ARG A 207 4.22 -14.95 9.71
N ILE A 208 5.13 -14.59 8.82
CA ILE A 208 6.18 -13.64 9.19
C ILE A 208 5.50 -12.28 9.42
N PRO A 209 5.78 -11.58 10.54
CA PRO A 209 5.18 -10.28 10.82
C PRO A 209 5.39 -9.30 9.66
N LEU A 210 4.35 -8.51 9.38
CA LEU A 210 4.44 -7.44 8.38
C LEU A 210 5.30 -6.30 8.94
N PRO A 211 6.12 -5.64 8.11
CA PRO A 211 6.72 -4.37 8.50
C PRO A 211 5.61 -3.34 8.73
N ASP A 212 5.70 -2.57 9.82
CA ASP A 212 4.76 -1.48 10.10
C ASP A 212 4.86 -0.36 9.05
N THR A 213 3.89 0.55 9.03
CA THR A 213 3.82 1.64 8.05
C THR A 213 5.05 2.56 8.08
N ASN A 214 5.63 2.81 9.25
CA ASN A 214 6.81 3.67 9.35
C ASN A 214 8.04 2.98 8.76
N MET A 215 8.22 1.69 9.06
CA MET A 215 9.26 0.85 8.46
C MET A 215 9.08 0.80 6.94
N GLN A 216 7.85 0.57 6.46
CA GLN A 216 7.55 0.58 5.03
C GLN A 216 7.87 1.92 4.37
N ARG A 217 7.48 3.06 4.96
CA ARG A 217 7.83 4.39 4.44
C ARG A 217 9.34 4.63 4.46
N HIS A 218 10.04 4.19 5.50
CA HIS A 218 11.48 4.29 5.57
C HIS A 218 12.18 3.50 4.45
N ILE A 219 11.65 2.33 4.06
CA ILE A 219 12.24 1.46 3.04
C ILE A 219 11.82 1.87 1.62
N PHE A 220 10.51 2.03 1.41
CA PHE A 220 9.86 2.18 0.10
C PHE A 220 9.43 3.61 -0.22
N GLY A 221 9.53 4.54 0.73
CA GLY A 221 9.08 5.90 0.54
C GLY A 221 9.90 6.66 -0.50
N ILE A 222 9.22 7.56 -1.21
CA ILE A 222 9.83 8.44 -2.21
C ILE A 222 10.71 9.45 -1.50
N GLU A 223 11.96 9.49 -1.91
CA GLU A 223 12.97 10.33 -1.32
C GLU A 223 12.96 11.76 -1.86
N HIS A 224 13.17 12.72 -0.96
CA HIS A 224 13.32 14.12 -1.30
C HIS A 224 14.28 14.82 -0.33
N ILE A 225 14.88 15.94 -0.75
CA ILE A 225 15.67 16.83 0.10
C ILE A 225 14.81 18.04 0.42
N ALA A 226 14.56 18.29 1.69
CA ALA A 226 13.71 19.37 2.16
C ALA A 226 14.50 20.32 3.08
N THR A 227 14.04 21.56 3.20
CA THR A 227 14.57 22.50 4.20
C THR A 227 13.82 22.31 5.53
N LEU A 228 14.57 22.11 6.60
CA LEU A 228 14.09 22.17 7.98
C LEU A 228 14.27 23.59 8.51
N ASP A 229 13.16 24.23 8.89
CA ASP A 229 13.15 25.56 9.52
C ASP A 229 12.51 25.53 10.92
N LYS A 230 12.31 26.72 11.51
CA LYS A 230 11.70 26.88 12.84
C LYS A 230 10.28 26.31 12.94
N SER A 231 9.60 26.21 11.81
CA SER A 231 8.22 25.78 11.68
C SER A 231 8.12 24.27 11.43
N GLY A 232 9.21 23.63 10.96
CA GLY A 232 9.29 22.21 10.66
C GLY A 232 9.77 22.01 9.22
N VAL A 233 9.19 21.02 8.55
CA VAL A 233 9.43 20.78 7.12
C VAL A 233 8.15 21.07 6.35
N GLU A 234 8.25 21.87 5.29
CA GLU A 234 7.15 22.13 4.37
C GLU A 234 7.36 21.45 3.03
N LEU A 235 6.41 20.63 2.61
CA LEU A 235 6.45 19.88 1.35
C LEU A 235 5.04 19.80 0.77
N LEU A 236 4.90 20.05 -0.54
CA LEU A 236 3.61 19.99 -1.24
C LEU A 236 2.52 20.87 -0.61
N GLY A 237 2.91 22.02 -0.04
CA GLY A 237 2.01 22.91 0.70
C GLY A 237 1.50 22.34 2.03
N LEU A 238 2.08 21.25 2.51
CA LEU A 238 1.81 20.59 3.79
C LEU A 238 2.94 20.84 4.77
N ARG A 239 2.58 20.97 6.05
CA ARG A 239 3.54 21.20 7.14
C ARG A 239 3.68 19.94 7.98
N PHE A 240 4.92 19.50 8.15
CA PHE A 240 5.31 18.37 8.98
C PHE A 240 6.13 18.88 10.15
N ALA A 241 5.67 18.62 11.38
CA ALA A 241 6.34 19.12 12.57
C ALA A 241 6.11 18.19 13.77
N SER A 242 7.10 18.16 14.65
CA SER A 242 7.00 17.49 15.95
C SER A 242 7.90 18.18 16.97
N LYS A 243 7.64 17.95 18.26
CA LYS A 243 8.50 18.44 19.36
C LYS A 243 9.95 17.98 19.20
N ASP A 244 10.16 16.75 18.75
CA ASP A 244 11.50 16.18 18.57
C ASP A 244 12.29 16.91 17.50
N ILE A 245 11.66 17.16 16.36
CA ILE A 245 12.29 17.90 15.26
C ILE A 245 12.50 19.37 15.64
N HIS A 246 11.55 20.00 16.34
CA HIS A 246 11.75 21.37 16.83
C HIS A 246 12.94 21.48 17.78
N ARG A 247 13.11 20.51 18.71
CA ARG A 247 14.29 20.46 19.60
C ARG A 247 15.60 20.32 18.82
N ARG A 248 15.62 19.52 17.75
CA ARG A 248 16.81 19.37 16.89
C ARG A 248 17.09 20.65 16.08
N PHE A 249 16.06 21.31 15.57
CA PHE A 249 16.19 22.61 14.92
C PHE A 249 16.84 23.66 15.85
N LEU A 250 16.44 23.73 17.13
CA LEU A 250 17.04 24.66 18.08
C LEU A 250 18.55 24.44 18.31
N GLN A 251 19.07 23.24 18.03
CA GLN A 251 20.50 22.91 18.20
C GLN A 251 21.34 23.26 16.97
N VAL A 252 20.79 23.10 15.76
CA VAL A 252 21.56 23.19 14.50
C VAL A 252 21.15 24.38 13.63
N GLY A 253 19.95 24.91 13.82
CA GLY A 253 19.36 25.94 12.98
C GLY A 253 18.79 25.38 11.68
N GLU A 254 18.60 26.28 10.71
CA GLU A 254 18.07 25.94 9.39
C GLU A 254 19.04 25.04 8.64
N SER A 255 18.53 23.93 8.08
CA SER A 255 19.37 22.91 7.44
C SER A 255 18.61 22.13 6.39
N GLU A 256 19.34 21.55 5.43
CA GLU A 256 18.79 20.59 4.49
C GLU A 256 18.72 19.20 5.14
N VAL A 257 17.57 18.55 5.02
CA VAL A 257 17.28 17.24 5.59
C VAL A 257 16.71 16.32 4.51
N ARG A 258 17.09 15.03 4.56
CA ARG A 258 16.51 14.01 3.69
C ARG A 258 15.19 13.55 4.29
N VAL A 259 14.16 13.46 3.46
CA VAL A 259 12.84 12.99 3.85
C VAL A 259 12.38 11.86 2.94
N LYS A 260 11.45 11.03 3.45
CA LYS A 260 10.74 10.03 2.66
C LYS A 260 9.23 10.17 2.85
N LEU A 261 8.53 10.21 1.72
CA LEU A 261 7.07 10.28 1.61
C LEU A 261 6.52 8.88 1.33
N ASP A 262 5.40 8.51 1.94
CA ASP A 262 4.67 7.31 1.53
C ASP A 262 3.67 7.68 0.43
N PRO A 263 3.74 7.08 -0.78
CA PRO A 263 2.72 7.27 -1.82
C PRO A 263 1.30 6.99 -1.35
N ALA A 264 1.12 6.06 -0.40
CA ALA A 264 -0.18 5.65 0.11
C ALA A 264 -0.69 6.51 1.28
N ASP A 265 0.15 7.34 1.90
CA ASP A 265 -0.22 8.12 3.08
C ASP A 265 0.65 9.39 3.26
N ILE A 266 0.05 10.56 3.04
CA ILE A 266 0.68 11.88 3.28
C ILE A 266 0.57 12.38 4.72
N GLY A 267 0.01 11.57 5.63
CA GLY A 267 -0.17 11.90 7.03
C GLY A 267 1.13 11.94 7.83
N CYS A 268 2.24 11.40 7.31
CA CYS A 268 3.53 11.40 7.99
C CYS A 268 4.70 11.22 7.03
N ILE A 269 5.82 11.90 7.31
CA ILE A 269 7.11 11.69 6.62
C ILE A 269 8.11 11.01 7.54
N SER A 270 9.08 10.31 6.94
CA SER A 270 10.29 9.91 7.65
C SER A 270 11.40 10.91 7.36
N LEU A 271 11.92 11.60 8.37
CA LEU A 271 12.95 12.64 8.28
C LEU A 271 14.27 12.11 8.84
N GLN A 272 15.35 12.23 8.07
CA GLN A 272 16.69 11.88 8.52
C GLN A 272 17.40 13.09 9.13
N PHE A 273 17.85 12.94 10.38
CA PHE A 273 18.69 13.92 11.04
C PHE A 273 19.97 13.25 11.56
N GLY A 274 21.10 13.58 10.95
CA GLY A 274 22.34 12.82 11.15
C GLY A 274 22.16 11.37 10.71
N ASN A 275 22.39 10.41 11.62
CA ASN A 275 22.24 8.98 11.35
C ASN A 275 20.89 8.40 11.80
N GLU A 276 20.01 9.22 12.36
CA GLU A 276 18.72 8.79 12.93
C GLU A 276 17.56 9.18 12.01
N TRP A 277 16.51 8.35 12.00
CA TRP A 277 15.27 8.60 11.28
C TRP A 277 14.13 8.87 12.26
N PHE A 278 13.37 9.91 11.99
CA PHE A 278 12.23 10.36 12.81
C PHE A 278 10.95 10.28 11.98
N ASN A 279 9.86 9.84 12.60
CA ASN A 279 8.54 9.93 12.01
C ASN A 279 7.93 11.27 12.39
N VAL A 280 7.66 12.11 11.40
CA VAL A 280 7.18 13.48 11.60
C VAL A 280 5.77 13.55 11.03
N PRO A 281 4.72 13.67 11.87
CA PRO A 281 3.36 13.73 11.39
C PRO A 281 3.10 15.03 10.65
N ASN A 282 2.14 14.98 9.73
CA ASN A 282 1.50 16.16 9.20
C ASN A 282 0.74 16.85 10.34
N VAL A 283 0.86 18.17 10.43
CA VAL A 283 0.12 18.96 11.42
C VAL A 283 -1.40 18.77 11.27
N LYS A 284 -1.87 18.49 10.06
CA LYS A 284 -3.27 18.22 9.74
C LYS A 284 -3.59 16.74 9.84
N ARG A 285 -4.20 16.34 10.95
CA ARG A 285 -4.55 14.94 11.25
C ARG A 285 -5.55 14.34 10.27
N ASP A 286 -6.44 15.17 9.71
CA ASP A 286 -7.44 14.75 8.71
C ASP A 286 -6.82 14.19 7.42
N LEU A 287 -5.53 14.45 7.19
CA LEU A 287 -4.80 13.98 6.00
C LEU A 287 -4.15 12.61 6.18
N ARG A 288 -4.29 11.98 7.35
CA ARG A 288 -3.83 10.59 7.56
C ARG A 288 -4.61 9.63 6.65
N GLY A 289 -3.89 8.77 5.96
CA GLY A 289 -4.44 7.80 5.01
C GLY A 289 -4.85 8.39 3.66
N VAL A 290 -4.59 9.67 3.41
CA VAL A 290 -4.75 10.30 2.08
C VAL A 290 -3.54 9.94 1.24
N SER A 291 -3.78 9.48 0.00
CA SER A 291 -2.71 9.16 -0.94
C SER A 291 -2.02 10.41 -1.47
N LEU A 292 -0.74 10.26 -1.81
CA LEU A 292 0.08 11.34 -2.38
C LEU A 292 -0.53 11.87 -3.68
N ARG A 293 -1.02 10.96 -4.53
CA ARG A 293 -1.67 11.31 -5.80
C ARG A 293 -2.94 12.14 -5.59
N ALA A 294 -3.86 11.69 -4.74
CA ALA A 294 -5.10 12.42 -4.47
C ALA A 294 -4.80 13.82 -3.89
N TRP A 295 -3.80 13.94 -3.03
CA TRP A 295 -3.36 15.24 -2.54
C TRP A 295 -2.83 16.13 -3.66
N ILE A 296 -1.96 15.62 -4.53
CA ILE A 296 -1.37 16.41 -5.62
C ILE A 296 -2.45 16.92 -6.57
N ASP A 297 -3.39 16.07 -6.95
CA ASP A 297 -4.50 16.42 -7.83
C ASP A 297 -5.41 17.47 -7.16
N THR A 298 -5.71 17.29 -5.88
CA THR A 298 -6.53 18.23 -5.11
C THR A 298 -5.86 19.59 -4.98
N ALA A 299 -4.61 19.63 -4.51
CA ALA A 299 -3.85 20.85 -4.32
C ALA A 299 -3.68 21.62 -5.64
N THR A 300 -3.44 20.91 -6.74
CA THR A 300 -3.35 21.53 -8.08
C THR A 300 -4.70 22.13 -8.51
N ALA A 301 -5.80 21.40 -8.34
CA ALA A 301 -7.14 21.87 -8.70
C ALA A 301 -7.58 23.07 -7.85
N LEU A 302 -7.32 23.04 -6.54
CA LEU A 302 -7.62 24.14 -5.63
C LEU A 302 -6.73 25.36 -5.90
N GLY A 303 -5.42 25.17 -6.10
CA GLY A 303 -4.49 26.24 -6.44
C GLY A 303 -4.84 26.96 -7.75
N ALA A 304 -5.38 26.24 -8.74
CA ALA A 304 -5.87 26.84 -9.99
C ALA A 304 -7.13 27.71 -9.78
N ARG A 305 -8.05 27.27 -8.91
CA ARG A 305 -9.34 27.94 -8.66
C ARG A 305 -9.22 29.14 -7.72
N PHE A 306 -8.36 29.04 -6.70
CA PHE A 306 -8.35 29.94 -5.55
C PHE A 306 -7.06 30.77 -5.42
N LYS A 307 -6.39 31.11 -6.54
CA LYS A 307 -5.11 31.85 -6.61
C LYS A 307 -4.98 33.14 -5.76
N LYS A 308 -6.06 33.62 -5.12
CA LYS A 308 -6.10 34.84 -4.28
C LYS A 308 -6.95 34.71 -3.01
N GLU A 309 -7.61 33.58 -2.75
CA GLU A 309 -8.46 33.45 -1.55
C GLU A 309 -7.63 32.89 -0.39
N ALA A 310 -7.41 33.73 0.62
CA ALA A 310 -6.57 33.44 1.78
C ALA A 310 -7.16 32.39 2.75
N GLU A 311 -8.41 31.98 2.54
CA GLU A 311 -9.13 31.09 3.44
C GLU A 311 -9.86 30.01 2.64
N LEU A 312 -9.11 29.04 2.14
CA LEU A 312 -9.68 27.75 1.75
C LEU A 312 -10.32 27.12 2.98
N SER A 313 -11.66 27.10 3.00
CA SER A 313 -12.42 26.42 4.05
C SER A 313 -11.97 24.96 4.16
N ARG A 314 -11.72 24.50 5.40
CA ARG A 314 -11.42 23.10 5.72
C ARG A 314 -12.37 22.15 5.02
N GLN A 315 -13.67 22.47 5.02
CA GLN A 315 -14.70 21.63 4.42
C GLN A 315 -14.51 21.47 2.90
N ILE A 316 -14.18 22.57 2.19
CA ILE A 316 -13.95 22.53 0.74
C ILE A 316 -12.78 21.61 0.40
N VAL A 317 -11.70 21.69 1.18
CA VAL A 317 -10.50 20.86 0.97
C VAL A 317 -10.82 19.39 1.23
N LEU A 318 -11.48 19.08 2.35
CA LEU A 318 -11.82 17.70 2.71
C LEU A 318 -12.82 17.07 1.73
N ASP A 319 -13.79 17.82 1.22
CA ASP A 319 -14.73 17.32 0.22
C ASP A 319 -14.03 17.08 -1.13
N ALA A 320 -13.17 18.01 -1.57
CA ALA A 320 -12.37 17.79 -2.78
C ALA A 320 -11.42 16.59 -2.66
N LEU A 321 -10.84 16.36 -1.47
CA LEU A 321 -10.03 15.18 -1.21
C LEU A 321 -10.85 13.89 -1.26
N ARG A 322 -12.05 13.88 -0.67
CA ARG A 322 -12.95 12.72 -0.75
C ARG A 322 -13.32 12.37 -2.19
N ASP A 323 -13.62 13.39 -3.00
CA ASP A 323 -13.94 13.23 -4.42
C ASP A 323 -12.74 12.70 -5.20
N ASN A 324 -11.55 13.26 -4.99
CA ASN A 324 -10.33 12.82 -5.68
C ASN A 324 -9.86 11.45 -5.21
N GLU A 325 -10.03 11.07 -3.94
CA GLU A 325 -9.82 9.70 -3.45
C GLU A 325 -10.83 8.72 -4.06
N ALA A 326 -12.09 9.13 -4.26
CA ALA A 326 -13.07 8.30 -4.96
C ALA A 326 -12.67 8.08 -6.43
N LEU A 327 -12.23 9.14 -7.12
CA LEU A 327 -11.76 9.07 -8.49
C LEU A 327 -10.45 8.27 -8.62
N ALA A 328 -9.48 8.48 -7.72
CA ALA A 328 -8.24 7.73 -7.68
C ALA A 328 -8.51 6.23 -7.47
N ARG A 329 -9.46 5.88 -6.59
CA ARG A 329 -9.91 4.49 -6.42
C ARG A 329 -10.52 3.90 -7.68
N GLU A 330 -11.28 4.68 -8.45
CA GLU A 330 -11.82 4.22 -9.74
C GLU A 330 -10.69 3.95 -10.75
N TYR A 331 -9.74 4.87 -10.89
CA TYR A 331 -8.55 4.66 -11.74
C TYR A 331 -7.72 3.45 -11.29
N GLN A 332 -7.50 3.29 -9.98
CA GLN A 332 -6.79 2.14 -9.42
C GLN A 332 -7.54 0.83 -9.67
N ARG A 333 -8.87 0.84 -9.58
CA ARG A 333 -9.72 -0.31 -9.92
C ARG A 333 -9.57 -0.70 -11.38
N GLU A 334 -9.53 0.28 -12.28
CA GLU A 334 -9.31 0.01 -13.70
C GLU A 334 -7.90 -0.53 -13.96
N ALA A 335 -6.87 0.19 -13.49
CA ALA A 335 -5.47 -0.16 -13.72
C ALA A 335 -5.05 -1.47 -13.02
N GLY A 336 -5.54 -1.72 -11.81
CA GLY A 336 -5.25 -2.90 -10.99
C GLY A 336 -3.74 -3.14 -10.85
N ILE A 337 -3.26 -4.29 -11.34
CA ILE A 337 -1.84 -4.66 -11.31
C ILE A 337 -0.96 -3.86 -12.29
N SER A 338 -1.55 -2.98 -13.11
CA SER A 338 -0.87 -2.08 -14.04
C SER A 338 -0.84 -0.62 -13.57
N GLU A 339 -1.10 -0.39 -12.29
CA GLU A 339 -0.98 0.95 -11.68
C GLU A 339 0.45 1.50 -11.84
N GLU A 340 0.55 2.73 -12.37
CA GLU A 340 1.80 3.48 -12.52
C GLU A 340 2.32 3.96 -11.16
N LEU A 341 3.64 3.95 -10.98
CA LEU A 341 4.28 4.38 -9.73
C LEU A 341 4.53 5.89 -9.74
N GLU A 342 4.30 6.55 -8.61
CA GLU A 342 4.76 7.92 -8.42
C GLU A 342 6.29 7.97 -8.33
N THR A 343 6.89 8.77 -9.20
CA THR A 343 8.35 8.91 -9.30
C THR A 343 8.86 10.10 -8.49
N PRO A 344 10.12 10.09 -8.01
CA PRO A 344 10.74 11.26 -7.37
C PRO A 344 10.67 12.52 -8.23
N ALA A 345 10.77 12.38 -9.56
CA ALA A 345 10.69 13.50 -10.50
C ALA A 345 9.30 14.13 -10.57
N GLU A 346 8.23 13.32 -10.45
CA GLU A 346 6.85 13.82 -10.37
C GLU A 346 6.59 14.53 -9.06
N VAL A 347 7.08 13.97 -7.95
CA VAL A 347 6.99 14.62 -6.64
C VAL A 347 7.75 15.95 -6.66
N GLU A 348 8.97 15.99 -7.19
CA GLU A 348 9.74 17.23 -7.33
C GLU A 348 9.04 18.24 -8.25
N ARG A 349 8.40 17.78 -9.33
CA ARG A 349 7.58 18.63 -10.20
C ARG A 349 6.38 19.20 -9.45
N ALA A 350 5.68 18.39 -8.66
CA ALA A 350 4.55 18.81 -7.85
C ALA A 350 4.98 19.81 -6.75
N ILE A 351 6.10 19.55 -6.06
CA ILE A 351 6.68 20.46 -5.06
C ILE A 351 7.01 21.82 -5.70
N ARG A 352 7.69 21.84 -6.84
CA ARG A 352 8.01 23.09 -7.56
C ARG A 352 6.75 23.83 -8.01
N HIS A 353 5.73 23.12 -8.47
CA HIS A 353 4.48 23.73 -8.91
C HIS A 353 3.70 24.35 -7.73
N MET A 354 3.59 23.62 -6.62
CA MET A 354 2.83 24.06 -5.44
C MET A 354 3.59 25.09 -4.60
N GLY A 355 4.90 24.95 -4.44
CA GLY A 355 5.72 25.87 -3.64
C GLY A 355 5.69 27.33 -4.12
N LEU A 356 5.27 27.57 -5.37
CA LEU A 356 5.08 28.90 -5.94
C LEU A 356 3.63 29.43 -5.86
N SER A 357 2.63 28.57 -5.59
CA SER A 357 1.23 28.90 -5.88
C SER A 357 0.19 28.37 -4.88
N PHE A 358 0.52 27.43 -3.99
CA PHE A 358 -0.44 26.79 -3.10
C PHE A 358 0.20 26.38 -1.76
N ARG A 359 -0.35 26.92 -0.67
CA ARG A 359 -0.07 26.49 0.71
C ARG A 359 -1.41 26.31 1.42
N LEU A 360 -1.57 25.19 2.12
CA LEU A 360 -2.79 24.96 2.89
C LEU A 360 -2.78 25.87 4.14
N PRO A 361 -3.84 26.66 4.39
CA PRO A 361 -3.87 27.58 5.53
C PRO A 361 -3.94 26.81 6.85
N SER A 362 -3.60 27.48 7.95
CA SER A 362 -3.81 26.93 9.30
C SER A 362 -5.31 26.80 9.58
N TRP A 363 -5.73 25.68 10.17
CA TRP A 363 -7.08 25.47 10.69
C TRP A 363 -7.08 25.57 12.21
N ASP A 364 -8.22 25.89 12.82
CA ASP A 364 -8.33 26.09 14.27
C ASP A 364 -7.92 24.86 15.11
N GLU A 365 -8.06 23.66 14.54
CA GLU A 365 -7.71 22.37 15.17
C GLU A 365 -6.29 21.88 14.83
N ASP A 366 -5.52 22.64 14.03
CA ASP A 366 -4.15 22.28 13.71
C ASP A 366 -3.33 22.25 14.99
N THR A 367 -2.73 21.09 15.32
CA THR A 367 -2.02 20.94 16.58
C THR A 367 -0.78 21.86 16.58
N PRO A 368 -0.65 22.81 17.53
CA PRO A 368 0.54 23.62 17.61
C PRO A 368 1.75 22.73 17.92
N VAL A 369 2.87 22.98 17.25
CA VAL A 369 4.15 22.26 17.46
C VAL A 369 4.62 22.29 18.93
N ASN A 370 4.07 23.21 19.73
CA ASN A 370 4.43 23.48 21.12
C ASN A 370 3.38 23.04 22.17
N ASP A 371 2.35 22.25 21.83
CA ASP A 371 1.36 21.81 22.82
C ASP A 371 1.95 20.81 23.84
N PRO A 372 2.08 21.17 25.15
CA PRO A 372 2.64 20.28 26.16
C PRO A 372 1.86 18.97 26.34
N ASN A 373 0.58 18.89 25.97
CA ASN A 373 -0.27 17.69 26.08
C ASN A 373 -0.19 16.74 24.89
N TYR A 374 0.69 16.98 23.92
CA TYR A 374 0.96 16.02 22.84
C TYR A 374 1.55 14.72 23.40
N ASP A 375 0.71 13.69 23.55
CA ASP A 375 1.12 12.32 23.84
C ASP A 375 1.42 11.59 22.51
N LEU A 376 2.63 11.02 22.44
CA LEU A 376 3.11 10.23 21.30
C LEU A 376 2.41 8.86 21.22
N LEU A 377 1.68 8.47 22.28
CA LEU A 377 1.13 7.13 22.48
C LEU A 377 -0.40 7.02 22.38
N ASP A 378 -1.13 8.13 22.25
CA ASP A 378 -2.61 8.11 22.17
C ASP A 378 -3.14 7.29 20.97
N ASP A 379 -2.31 7.04 19.94
CA ASP A 379 -2.70 6.33 18.72
C ASP A 379 -1.92 5.01 18.47
N VAL A 380 -1.10 4.51 19.41
CA VAL A 380 -0.19 3.35 19.16
C VAL A 380 -0.61 2.07 19.88
N ILE A 381 -1.60 2.10 20.77
CA ILE A 381 -2.16 0.89 21.39
C ILE A 381 -3.55 0.65 20.81
N PRO A 382 -3.76 -0.37 19.95
CA PRO A 382 -5.10 -0.91 19.81
C PRO A 382 -5.45 -1.47 21.19
N VAL A 383 -6.45 -0.89 21.85
CA VAL A 383 -7.03 -1.45 23.07
C VAL A 383 -7.61 -2.82 22.71
N SER A 384 -6.76 -3.83 22.74
CA SER A 384 -7.12 -5.23 22.81
C SER A 384 -7.42 -5.51 24.28
N GLY A 385 -8.65 -5.21 24.65
CA GLY A 385 -9.09 -5.28 26.04
C GLY A 385 -10.59 -5.10 26.20
N ALA A 386 -11.40 -5.62 25.26
CA ALA A 386 -12.74 -6.04 25.65
C ALA A 386 -12.55 -7.32 26.47
N ALA A 387 -12.66 -7.17 27.79
CA ALA A 387 -12.64 -8.29 28.71
C ALA A 387 -13.63 -9.36 28.23
N ASP A 388 -13.11 -10.56 28.03
CA ASP A 388 -13.90 -11.78 28.10
C ASP A 388 -14.61 -11.79 29.45
N MET A 389 -15.88 -11.42 29.45
CA MET A 389 -16.82 -11.68 30.55
C MET A 389 -17.08 -13.20 30.56
N ILE A 390 -16.12 -13.96 31.07
CA ILE A 390 -16.39 -15.32 31.56
C ILE A 390 -17.13 -15.13 32.88
N ALA A 391 -18.44 -15.35 32.83
CA ALA A 391 -19.31 -15.44 33.99
C ALA A 391 -18.77 -16.50 34.97
N GLY A 392 -18.22 -16.05 36.09
CA GLY A 392 -18.09 -16.85 37.31
C GLY A 392 -19.41 -16.83 38.10
N PRO A 393 -19.70 -17.87 38.90
CA PRO A 393 -21.02 -18.12 39.44
C PRO A 393 -21.45 -17.05 40.45
N VAL A 394 -22.72 -16.65 40.33
CA VAL A 394 -23.41 -15.71 41.22
C VAL A 394 -23.52 -16.34 42.61
N GLU A 395 -22.79 -15.77 43.56
CA GLU A 395 -22.96 -16.03 44.98
C GLU A 395 -24.09 -15.11 45.48
N THR A 396 -25.27 -15.68 45.69
CA THR A 396 -26.43 -14.99 46.25
C THR A 396 -26.19 -14.71 47.73
N GLN A 397 -26.10 -13.44 48.13
CA GLN A 397 -26.34 -13.05 49.52
C GLN A 397 -27.81 -12.62 49.71
N PRO A 398 -28.44 -12.95 50.85
CA PRO A 398 -29.85 -12.65 51.08
C PRO A 398 -30.04 -11.19 51.48
N THR A 399 -31.11 -10.61 50.96
CA THR A 399 -31.73 -9.37 51.41
C THR A 399 -32.29 -9.53 52.83
N ASP A 400 -31.94 -8.61 53.73
CA ASP A 400 -32.74 -8.35 54.92
C ASP A 400 -32.93 -6.83 55.05
N GLU A 401 -34.17 -6.40 54.82
CA GLU A 401 -34.65 -5.06 55.12
C GLU A 401 -35.30 -5.10 56.51
N SER A 402 -34.91 -4.22 57.42
CA SER A 402 -35.88 -3.38 58.12
C SER A 402 -35.21 -2.13 58.73
N PRO A 403 -35.92 -1.00 58.78
CA PRO A 403 -35.43 0.27 59.28
C PRO A 403 -35.78 0.44 60.76
N ASP A 404 -34.99 1.21 61.51
CA ASP A 404 -35.53 2.35 62.26
C ASP A 404 -34.48 3.03 63.18
N GLU A 405 -34.75 4.32 63.35
CA GLU A 405 -34.50 5.15 64.52
C GLU A 405 -33.11 5.77 64.81
N ALA A 406 -33.14 7.11 64.65
CA ALA A 406 -32.80 8.12 65.65
C ALA A 406 -31.36 8.66 65.71
N ALA A 407 -31.29 9.99 65.47
CA ALA A 407 -30.56 11.05 66.19
C ALA A 407 -29.14 10.70 66.70
N SER A 408 -28.09 11.47 66.40
CA SER A 408 -27.96 12.88 66.78
C SER A 408 -26.67 13.51 66.19
N TRP A 409 -26.75 14.78 65.75
CA TRP A 409 -25.88 15.93 66.13
C TRP A 409 -24.60 15.60 66.94
N GLN A 410 -23.38 16.13 66.74
CA GLN A 410 -22.83 17.42 66.27
C GLN A 410 -21.30 17.25 66.04
N MET A 411 -20.71 17.87 65.00
CA MET A 411 -19.79 19.03 65.07
C MET A 411 -18.77 19.07 66.23
N GLY A 412 -17.47 19.09 65.89
CA GLY A 412 -16.42 19.35 66.88
C GLY A 412 -14.98 19.16 66.38
N ASP A 413 -14.56 20.05 65.49
CA ASP A 413 -13.23 20.68 65.41
C ASP A 413 -11.94 19.97 65.92
N ARG A 414 -10.99 19.83 64.97
CA ARG A 414 -9.63 20.39 65.00
C ARG A 414 -8.73 20.17 66.24
N LYS A 415 -7.62 19.44 66.07
CA LYS A 415 -6.24 19.97 65.91
C LYS A 415 -5.14 18.94 66.22
N GLU A 416 -4.19 18.88 65.28
CA GLU A 416 -2.72 18.89 65.43
C GLU A 416 -2.00 17.82 66.27
N GLY A 417 -0.95 17.23 65.67
CA GLY A 417 0.20 16.70 66.40
C GLY A 417 0.86 15.46 65.80
N THR A 418 1.65 15.63 64.74
CA THR A 418 2.72 14.69 64.32
C THR A 418 3.83 14.65 65.38
N PRO A 419 4.71 13.64 65.39
CA PRO A 419 5.92 13.69 64.55
C PRO A 419 6.02 12.62 63.47
#